data_AF-A0AA39HQ74-F1
#
_entry.id   AF-A0AA39HQ74-F1
#
_cell.length_a   1.000
_cell.length_b   1.000
_cell.length_c   1.000
_cell.angle_alpha   90.00
_cell.angle_beta   90.00
_cell.angle_gamma   90.00
#
_symmetry.space_group_name_H-M   'P 1'
#
loop_
_entity.id
_entity.type
_entity.pdbx_description
1 polymer ?
#
loop_
_entity_poly.entity_id
_entity_poly.type
_entity_poly.pdbx_seq_one_letter_code
_entity_poly.pdbx_strand_id
1 'polypeptide(L)'
;MSNMSESELSDAQNGLCVLTMGLSNIAIFAVFCPLNLAICLLICKNKSVRSLTAYKIILHITVVNIATLPSTLLLGIMNLTEKILTYPDVLITVCAAVSYLSPPLLCVMMAIQAFNRFLVISRFAESSRLFQALLWLSWALAAICGVEMVLRGVVFSYFEELHIYAIDNEDPESIIVFYASMLCLAVGALFFLVSLTNVVIMRGTTKRQDIYLLIQGLVPFLYLASLRVIQKFFHFSFLVEIVVYNAGIRSVPALNVLVYLCLNSTLRSAFFDLFRKKKVVHVVSISHIDFGGFHNLSV
;
A
#
# COMPACT_ATOMS: atom_id res chain seq x y z
N MET A 1 -24.06 -43.46 11.39
CA MET A 1 -23.80 -42.08 10.96
C MET A 1 -24.89 -41.22 11.56
N SER A 2 -24.63 -40.57 12.70
CA SER A 2 -25.63 -39.70 13.33
C SER A 2 -25.73 -38.40 12.52
N ASN A 3 -26.95 -37.96 12.25
CA ASN A 3 -27.23 -36.71 11.57
C ASN A 3 -26.79 -35.58 12.51
N MET A 4 -25.60 -35.04 12.24
CA MET A 4 -25.13 -33.79 12.86
C MET A 4 -26.18 -32.72 12.58
N SER A 5 -26.59 -31.99 13.60
CA SER A 5 -27.62 -30.95 13.44
C SER A 5 -27.09 -29.83 12.55
N GLU A 6 -27.96 -29.19 11.75
CA GLU A 6 -27.55 -28.07 10.88
C GLU A 6 -26.85 -26.93 11.66
N SER A 7 -27.18 -26.77 12.95
CA SER A 7 -26.52 -25.84 13.88
C SER A 7 -25.04 -26.15 14.09
N GLU A 8 -24.69 -27.41 14.37
CA GLU A 8 -23.29 -27.80 14.63
C GLU A 8 -22.42 -27.66 13.37
N LEU A 9 -23.01 -27.89 12.19
CA LEU A 9 -22.31 -27.69 10.92
C LEU A 9 -22.04 -26.21 10.65
N SER A 10 -23.01 -25.33 10.95
CA SER A 10 -22.87 -23.88 10.82
C SER A 10 -21.81 -23.33 11.76
N ASP A 11 -21.78 -23.78 13.01
CA ASP A 11 -20.78 -23.37 14.01
C ASP A 11 -19.36 -23.80 13.62
N ALA A 12 -19.20 -25.01 13.10
CA ALA A 12 -17.92 -25.51 12.63
C ALA A 12 -17.40 -24.72 11.42
N GLN A 13 -18.28 -24.35 10.47
CA GLN A 13 -17.92 -23.53 9.32
C GLN A 13 -17.50 -22.12 9.74
N ASN A 14 -18.22 -21.51 10.68
CA ASN A 14 -17.88 -20.21 11.24
C ASN A 14 -16.51 -20.26 11.91
N GLY A 15 -16.25 -21.27 12.76
CA GLY A 15 -14.94 -21.43 13.41
C GLY A 15 -13.76 -21.54 12.43
N LEU A 16 -13.92 -22.29 11.34
CA LEU A 16 -12.88 -22.41 10.31
C LEU A 16 -12.66 -21.10 9.55
N CYS A 17 -13.74 -20.35 9.27
CA CYS A 17 -13.67 -19.05 8.63
C CYS A 17 -12.85 -18.07 9.48
N VAL A 18 -13.18 -17.96 10.77
CA VAL A 18 -12.50 -17.09 11.75
C VAL A 18 -11.02 -17.43 11.87
N LEU A 19 -10.70 -18.72 12.00
CA LEU A 19 -9.32 -19.20 12.05
C LEU A 19 -8.54 -18.81 10.79
N THR A 20 -9.13 -19.03 9.61
CA THR A 20 -8.49 -18.72 8.33
C THR A 20 -8.26 -17.21 8.17
N MET A 21 -9.23 -16.40 8.57
CA MET A 21 -9.10 -14.93 8.57
C MET A 21 -8.00 -14.48 9.52
N GLY A 22 -8.00 -14.96 10.76
CA GLY A 22 -6.99 -14.62 11.76
C GLY A 22 -5.57 -14.93 11.27
N LEU A 23 -5.36 -16.16 10.79
CA LEU A 23 -4.07 -16.60 10.25
C LEU A 23 -3.65 -15.82 9.00
N SER A 24 -4.59 -15.53 8.08
CA SER A 24 -4.28 -14.78 6.87
C SER A 24 -3.85 -13.34 7.17
N ASN A 25 -4.53 -12.66 8.10
CA ASN A 25 -4.18 -11.32 8.55
C ASN A 25 -2.79 -11.27 9.21
N ILE A 26 -2.48 -12.25 10.07
CA ILE A 26 -1.14 -12.38 10.69
C ILE A 26 -0.08 -12.64 9.60
N ALA A 27 -0.35 -13.53 8.66
CA ALA A 27 0.57 -13.83 7.57
C ALA A 27 0.82 -12.61 6.67
N ILE A 28 -0.22 -11.84 6.35
CA ILE A 28 -0.11 -10.59 5.59
C ILE A 28 0.83 -9.62 6.31
N PHE A 29 0.65 -9.42 7.61
CA PHE A 29 1.55 -8.58 8.39
C PHE A 29 2.99 -9.10 8.37
N ALA A 30 3.18 -10.37 8.76
CA ALA A 30 4.50 -10.97 8.94
C ALA A 30 5.35 -10.94 7.66
N VAL A 31 4.71 -11.10 6.50
CA VAL A 31 5.39 -11.09 5.20
C VAL A 31 5.52 -9.67 4.64
N PHE A 32 4.43 -8.90 4.60
CA PHE A 32 4.41 -7.65 3.83
C PHE A 32 4.84 -6.42 4.62
N CYS A 33 4.84 -6.45 5.96
CA CYS A 33 5.41 -5.37 6.77
C CYS A 33 6.93 -5.23 6.55
N PRO A 34 7.76 -6.29 6.71
CA PRO A 34 9.19 -6.16 6.47
C PRO A 34 9.50 -5.82 5.00
N LEU A 35 8.72 -6.31 4.04
CA LEU A 35 8.91 -5.96 2.63
C LEU A 35 8.60 -4.48 2.34
N ASN A 36 7.48 -3.94 2.85
CA ASN A 36 7.18 -2.50 2.71
C ASN A 36 8.25 -1.64 3.41
N LEU A 37 8.69 -2.03 4.61
CA LEU A 37 9.80 -1.35 5.31
C LEU A 37 11.10 -1.37 4.50
N ALA A 38 11.44 -2.51 3.89
CA ALA A 38 12.61 -2.61 3.03
C ALA A 38 12.51 -1.68 1.81
N ILE A 39 11.36 -1.60 1.13
CA ILE A 39 11.14 -0.66 0.02
C ILE A 39 11.30 0.79 0.49
N CYS A 40 10.70 1.15 1.63
CA CYS A 40 10.83 2.48 2.22
C CYS A 40 12.30 2.84 2.48
N LEU A 41 13.05 1.92 3.13
CA LEU A 41 14.47 2.10 3.40
C LEU A 41 15.30 2.23 2.12
N LEU A 42 15.01 1.44 1.08
CA LEU A 42 15.71 1.51 -0.20
C LEU A 42 15.52 2.87 -0.88
N ILE A 43 14.28 3.36 -0.95
CA ILE A 43 13.98 4.67 -1.52
C ILE A 43 14.65 5.78 -0.70
N CYS A 44 14.59 5.70 0.64
CA CYS A 44 15.20 6.68 1.53
C CYS A 44 16.73 6.73 1.44
N LYS A 45 17.39 5.57 1.30
CA LYS A 45 18.86 5.48 1.20
C LYS A 45 19.40 5.95 -0.14
N ASN A 46 18.68 5.73 -1.23
CA ASN A 46 19.15 6.07 -2.56
C ASN A 46 18.70 7.48 -3.00
N LYS A 47 19.62 8.46 -2.90
CA LYS A 47 19.35 9.86 -3.25
C LYS A 47 18.85 10.06 -4.69
N SER A 48 19.34 9.27 -5.65
CA SER A 48 18.94 9.39 -7.07
C SER A 48 17.54 8.86 -7.32
N VAL A 49 17.13 7.81 -6.59
CA VAL A 49 15.77 7.29 -6.65
C VAL A 49 14.81 8.24 -5.94
N ARG A 50 15.18 8.75 -4.75
CA ARG A 50 14.37 9.66 -3.94
C ARG A 50 14.08 11.01 -4.61
N SER A 51 14.96 11.48 -5.49
CA SER A 51 14.75 12.74 -6.19
C SER A 51 13.62 12.67 -7.22
N LEU A 52 13.33 11.47 -7.76
CA LEU A 52 12.30 11.23 -8.75
C LEU A 52 10.90 11.29 -8.13
N THR A 53 10.03 12.12 -8.71
CA THR A 53 8.65 12.35 -8.22
C THR A 53 7.84 11.06 -8.08
N ALA A 54 7.98 10.12 -9.04
CA ALA A 54 7.31 8.83 -9.01
C ALA A 54 7.58 8.04 -7.72
N TYR A 55 8.85 8.03 -7.29
CA TYR A 55 9.29 7.30 -6.11
C TYR A 55 8.91 8.00 -4.82
N LYS A 56 8.76 9.33 -4.83
CA LYS A 56 8.16 10.05 -3.70
C LYS A 56 6.71 9.63 -3.49
N ILE A 57 5.92 9.55 -4.57
CA ILE A 57 4.52 9.09 -4.50
C ILE A 57 4.46 7.64 -3.99
N ILE A 58 5.28 6.75 -4.56
CA ILE A 58 5.42 5.36 -4.10
C ILE A 58 5.78 5.30 -2.61
N LEU A 59 6.73 6.13 -2.15
CA LEU A 59 7.11 6.19 -0.74
C LEU A 59 5.93 6.53 0.15
N HIS A 60 5.12 7.54 -0.20
CA HIS A 60 3.91 7.86 0.59
C HIS A 60 2.89 6.71 0.57
N ILE A 61 2.66 6.06 -0.58
CA ILE A 61 1.78 4.86 -0.65
C ILE A 61 2.31 3.75 0.26
N THR A 62 3.61 3.47 0.23
CA THR A 62 4.26 2.49 1.09
C THR A 62 4.16 2.86 2.57
N VAL A 63 4.27 4.15 2.92
CA VAL A 63 4.08 4.61 4.31
C VAL A 63 2.64 4.37 4.78
N VAL A 64 1.63 4.64 3.93
CA VAL A 64 0.23 4.31 4.27
C VAL A 64 0.07 2.81 4.49
N ASN A 65 0.63 1.97 3.61
CA ASN A 65 0.59 0.52 3.77
C ASN A 65 1.25 0.07 5.09
N ILE A 66 2.41 0.61 5.46
CA ILE A 66 3.09 0.32 6.73
C ILE A 66 2.22 0.73 7.92
N ALA A 67 1.54 1.88 7.85
CA ALA A 67 0.64 2.33 8.91
C ALA A 67 -0.59 1.41 9.08
N THR A 68 -1.12 0.87 7.97
CA THR A 68 -2.28 -0.05 8.01
C THR A 68 -1.95 -1.45 8.49
N LEU A 69 -0.73 -1.94 8.25
CA LEU A 69 -0.36 -3.34 8.55
C LEU A 69 -0.46 -3.70 10.06
N PRO A 70 -0.06 -2.86 11.03
CA PRO A 70 -0.32 -3.11 12.45
C PRO A 70 -1.80 -3.31 12.80
N SER A 71 -2.69 -2.56 12.15
CA SER A 71 -4.14 -2.74 12.29
C SER A 71 -4.59 -4.10 11.71
N THR A 72 -3.98 -4.56 10.62
CA THR A 72 -4.20 -5.92 10.09
C THR A 72 -3.70 -6.99 11.05
N LEU A 73 -2.52 -6.80 11.67
CA LEU A 73 -2.02 -7.72 12.68
C LEU A 73 -2.98 -7.83 13.86
N LEU A 74 -3.37 -6.69 14.45
CA LEU A 74 -4.26 -6.68 15.60
C LEU A 74 -5.59 -7.36 15.28
N LEU A 75 -6.18 -7.08 14.12
CA LEU A 75 -7.39 -7.76 13.67
C LEU A 75 -7.19 -9.28 13.60
N GLY A 76 -6.06 -9.73 13.06
CA GLY A 76 -5.71 -11.14 13.00
C GLY A 76 -5.61 -11.80 14.38
N ILE A 77 -5.02 -11.11 15.36
CA ILE A 77 -4.91 -11.61 16.73
C ILE A 77 -6.31 -11.62 17.39
N MET A 78 -7.09 -10.54 17.26
CA MET A 78 -8.45 -10.45 17.80
C MET A 78 -9.33 -11.60 17.29
N ASN A 79 -9.33 -11.86 15.97
CA ASN A 79 -10.09 -12.97 15.39
C ASN A 79 -9.72 -14.33 16.00
N LEU A 80 -8.48 -14.53 16.46
CA LEU A 80 -8.05 -15.79 17.08
C LEU A 80 -8.28 -15.86 18.59
N THR A 81 -8.42 -14.72 19.27
CA THR A 81 -8.39 -14.66 20.74
C THR A 81 -9.57 -13.95 21.39
N GLU A 82 -10.52 -13.41 20.61
CA GLU A 82 -11.65 -12.61 21.11
C GLU A 82 -12.41 -13.26 22.28
N LYS A 83 -12.53 -14.60 22.28
CA LYS A 83 -13.22 -15.36 23.34
C LYS A 83 -12.46 -15.43 24.66
N ILE A 84 -11.17 -15.06 24.66
CA ILE A 84 -10.24 -15.27 25.78
C ILE A 84 -9.68 -13.94 26.29
N LEU A 85 -9.44 -12.98 25.38
CA LEU A 85 -8.76 -11.73 25.68
C LEU A 85 -9.68 -10.53 25.43
N THR A 86 -9.74 -9.63 26.40
CA THR A 86 -10.29 -8.29 26.23
C THR A 86 -9.19 -7.33 25.77
N TYR A 87 -9.51 -6.49 24.79
CA TYR A 87 -8.59 -5.52 24.21
C TYR A 87 -8.95 -4.10 24.68
N PRO A 88 -7.96 -3.21 24.91
CA PRO A 88 -8.25 -1.84 25.27
C PRO A 88 -9.01 -1.11 24.14
N ASP A 89 -10.11 -0.44 24.47
CA ASP A 89 -10.94 0.28 23.48
C ASP A 89 -10.13 1.27 22.66
N VAL A 90 -9.23 2.03 23.30
CA VAL A 90 -8.35 3.00 22.62
C VAL A 90 -7.52 2.34 21.52
N LEU A 91 -7.03 1.12 21.74
CA LEU A 91 -6.25 0.39 20.74
C LEU A 91 -7.13 -0.04 19.57
N ILE A 92 -8.34 -0.55 19.85
CA ILE A 92 -9.32 -0.91 18.81
C ILE A 92 -9.68 0.32 17.98
N THR A 93 -10.04 1.42 18.62
CA THR A 93 -10.44 2.68 17.97
C THR A 93 -9.33 3.20 17.04
N VAL A 94 -8.06 3.23 17.50
CA VAL A 94 -6.94 3.69 16.66
C VAL A 94 -6.75 2.76 15.45
N CYS A 95 -6.77 1.45 15.65
CA CYS A 95 -6.59 0.49 14.56
C CYS A 95 -7.77 0.51 13.57
N ALA A 96 -8.99 0.64 14.06
CA ALA A 96 -10.19 0.76 13.23
C ALA A 96 -10.18 2.07 12.42
N ALA A 97 -9.84 3.20 13.03
CA ALA A 97 -9.70 4.48 12.35
C ALA A 97 -8.62 4.44 11.23
N VAL A 98 -7.45 3.85 11.51
CA VAL A 98 -6.40 3.67 10.50
C VAL A 98 -6.88 2.77 9.35
N SER A 99 -7.55 1.66 9.66
CA SER A 99 -8.14 0.77 8.65
C SER A 99 -9.20 1.45 7.81
N TYR A 100 -9.99 2.35 8.41
CA TYR A 100 -11.06 3.07 7.74
C TYR A 100 -10.55 4.20 6.84
N LEU A 101 -9.59 5.00 7.32
CA LEU A 101 -9.07 6.18 6.62
C LEU A 101 -7.98 5.85 5.59
N SER A 102 -7.33 4.69 5.68
CA SER A 102 -6.27 4.33 4.75
C SER A 102 -6.75 4.07 3.31
N PRO A 103 -7.88 3.39 3.03
CA PRO A 103 -8.31 3.18 1.66
C PRO A 103 -8.71 4.48 0.91
N PRO A 104 -9.45 5.45 1.50
CA PRO A 104 -9.66 6.75 0.87
C PRO A 104 -8.34 7.50 0.59
N LEU A 105 -7.41 7.49 1.54
CA LEU A 105 -6.09 8.10 1.37
C LEU A 105 -5.32 7.43 0.21
N LEU A 106 -5.36 6.10 0.12
CA LEU A 106 -4.79 5.35 -1.00
C LEU A 106 -5.45 5.71 -2.34
N CYS A 107 -6.77 5.90 -2.41
CA CYS A 107 -7.45 6.37 -3.62
C CYS A 107 -6.89 7.73 -4.09
N VAL A 108 -6.70 8.67 -3.17
CA VAL A 108 -6.11 9.99 -3.47
C VAL A 108 -4.66 9.83 -3.97
N MET A 109 -3.85 9.03 -3.27
CA MET A 109 -2.45 8.79 -3.67
C MET A 109 -2.34 8.12 -5.04
N MET A 110 -3.23 7.19 -5.37
CA MET A 110 -3.28 6.54 -6.66
C MET A 110 -3.74 7.50 -7.77
N ALA A 111 -4.66 8.43 -7.48
CA ALA A 111 -5.03 9.49 -8.40
C ALA A 111 -3.86 10.45 -8.68
N ILE A 112 -3.11 10.82 -7.64
CA ILE A 112 -1.87 11.61 -7.77
C ILE A 112 -0.83 10.84 -8.60
N GLN A 113 -0.69 9.52 -8.41
CA GLN A 113 0.18 8.68 -9.22
C GLN A 113 -0.25 8.66 -10.68
N ALA A 114 -1.55 8.50 -10.96
CA ALA A 114 -2.11 8.53 -12.31
C ALA A 114 -1.83 9.88 -12.99
N PHE A 115 -2.05 10.99 -12.27
CA PHE A 115 -1.73 12.33 -12.76
C PHE A 115 -0.24 12.49 -13.08
N ASN A 116 0.65 11.98 -12.23
CA ASN A 116 2.07 11.99 -12.50
C ASN A 116 2.43 11.19 -13.77
N ARG A 117 1.87 9.99 -13.96
CA ARG A 117 2.09 9.21 -15.18
C ARG A 117 1.60 9.93 -16.42
N PHE A 118 0.45 10.60 -16.34
CA PHE A 118 -0.10 11.42 -17.41
C PHE A 118 0.85 12.56 -17.81
N LEU A 119 1.39 13.32 -16.87
CA LEU A 119 2.34 14.40 -17.19
C LEU A 119 3.62 13.87 -17.84
N VAL A 120 4.20 12.79 -17.29
CA VAL A 120 5.44 12.17 -17.80
C VAL A 120 5.25 11.71 -19.26
N ILE A 121 4.18 10.96 -19.53
CA ILE A 121 3.93 10.35 -20.84
C ILE A 121 3.55 11.41 -21.87
N SER A 122 2.76 12.39 -21.47
CA SER A 122 2.35 13.50 -22.34
C SER A 122 3.45 14.56 -22.52
N ARG A 123 4.62 14.38 -21.88
CA ARG A 123 5.77 15.29 -21.91
C ARG A 123 5.45 16.71 -21.44
N PHE A 124 4.52 16.84 -20.49
CA PHE A 124 4.27 18.11 -19.83
C PHE A 124 5.34 18.39 -18.77
N ALA A 125 5.55 19.67 -18.47
CA ALA A 125 6.49 20.07 -17.44
C ALA A 125 6.05 19.55 -16.06
N GLU A 126 6.87 18.70 -15.46
CA GLU A 126 6.61 18.17 -14.11
C GLU A 126 7.13 19.13 -13.04
N SER A 127 6.25 19.53 -12.12
CA SER A 127 6.64 20.28 -10.93
C SER A 127 6.71 19.35 -9.71
N SER A 128 7.93 19.01 -9.27
CA SER A 128 8.11 18.18 -8.06
C SER A 128 7.48 18.82 -6.81
N ARG A 129 7.43 20.16 -6.76
CA ARG A 129 6.78 20.91 -5.67
C ARG A 129 5.26 20.74 -5.66
N LEU A 130 4.62 20.71 -6.84
CA LEU A 130 3.18 20.46 -6.96
C LEU A 130 2.83 19.10 -6.36
N PHE A 131 3.54 18.04 -6.76
CA PHE A 131 3.30 16.70 -6.22
C PHE A 131 3.55 16.62 -4.72
N GLN A 132 4.61 17.25 -4.22
CA GLN A 132 4.85 17.30 -2.78
C GLN A 132 3.72 18.01 -2.03
N ALA A 133 3.18 19.10 -2.57
CA ALA A 133 2.04 19.81 -1.99
C ALA A 133 0.78 18.94 -1.99
N LEU A 134 0.46 18.25 -3.10
CA LEU A 134 -0.68 17.33 -3.17
C LEU A 134 -0.56 16.16 -2.17
N LEU A 135 0.65 15.61 -2.03
CA LEU A 135 0.93 14.54 -1.06
C LEU A 135 0.72 15.05 0.37
N TRP A 136 1.26 16.20 0.75
CA TRP A 136 1.03 16.75 2.09
C TRP A 136 -0.43 17.13 2.35
N LEU A 137 -1.10 17.71 1.35
CA LEU A 137 -2.51 18.07 1.44
C LEU A 137 -3.38 16.84 1.68
N SER A 138 -3.12 15.73 0.99
CA SER A 138 -3.88 14.49 1.19
C SER A 138 -3.69 13.88 2.59
N TRP A 139 -2.48 13.93 3.15
CA TRP A 139 -2.26 13.56 4.56
C TRP A 139 -3.00 14.49 5.53
N ALA A 140 -2.93 15.81 5.31
CA ALA A 140 -3.63 16.78 6.14
C ALA A 140 -5.15 16.58 6.09
N LEU A 141 -5.73 16.38 4.91
CA LEU A 141 -7.16 16.12 4.74
C LEU A 141 -7.57 14.82 5.43
N ALA A 142 -6.81 13.73 5.30
CA ALA A 142 -7.11 12.48 5.99
C ALA A 142 -7.07 12.64 7.52
N ALA A 143 -6.09 13.39 8.04
CA ALA A 143 -6.00 13.68 9.47
C ALA A 143 -7.19 14.55 9.96
N ILE A 144 -7.53 15.61 9.23
CA ILE A 144 -8.68 16.48 9.53
C ILE A 144 -9.97 15.65 9.53
N CYS A 145 -10.20 14.83 8.50
CA CYS A 145 -11.38 13.96 8.44
C CYS A 145 -11.43 13.00 9.63
N GLY A 146 -10.31 12.36 9.99
CA GLY A 146 -10.26 11.48 11.15
C GLY A 146 -10.60 12.18 12.47
N VAL A 147 -10.04 13.38 12.67
CA VAL A 147 -10.33 14.19 13.87
C VAL A 147 -11.80 14.63 13.89
N GLU A 148 -12.34 15.12 12.78
CA GLU A 148 -13.75 15.53 12.68
C GLU A 148 -14.71 14.37 12.97
N MET A 149 -14.44 13.18 12.45
CA MET A 149 -15.27 11.98 12.73
C MET A 149 -15.28 11.67 14.24
N VAL A 150 -14.13 11.72 14.90
CA VAL A 150 -14.04 11.50 16.36
C VAL A 150 -14.78 12.60 17.14
N LEU A 151 -14.61 13.88 16.76
CA LEU A 151 -15.28 15.01 17.42
C LEU A 151 -16.81 14.96 17.30
N ARG A 152 -17.32 14.36 16.23
CA ARG A 152 -18.76 14.17 16.00
C ARG A 152 -19.35 12.93 16.67
N GLY A 153 -18.52 12.14 17.34
CA GLY A 153 -18.96 10.96 18.07
C GLY A 153 -19.04 9.69 17.23
N VAL A 154 -18.41 9.64 16.06
CA VAL A 154 -18.26 8.38 15.31
C VAL A 154 -17.43 7.41 16.15
N VAL A 155 -18.01 6.24 16.45
CA VAL A 155 -17.35 5.23 17.25
C VAL A 155 -16.71 4.21 16.31
N PHE A 156 -15.38 4.14 16.36
CA PHE A 156 -14.62 3.10 15.65
C PHE A 156 -14.50 1.88 16.56
N SER A 157 -15.14 0.78 16.15
CA SER A 157 -15.31 -0.43 16.96
C SER A 157 -14.87 -1.68 16.21
N TYR A 158 -14.89 -2.81 16.91
CA TYR A 158 -14.73 -4.14 16.34
C TYR A 158 -16.11 -4.81 16.36
N PHE A 159 -16.58 -5.23 15.18
CA PHE A 159 -17.86 -5.90 15.05
C PHE A 159 -17.62 -7.41 15.09
N GLU A 160 -17.92 -8.00 16.25
CA GLU A 160 -17.61 -9.39 16.59
C GLU A 160 -18.25 -10.38 15.59
N GLU A 161 -19.49 -10.13 15.16
CA GLU A 161 -20.19 -11.04 14.24
C GLU A 161 -19.49 -11.19 12.88
N LEU A 162 -18.96 -10.09 12.33
CA LEU A 162 -18.26 -10.10 11.04
C LEU A 162 -16.75 -10.26 11.17
N HIS A 163 -16.21 -10.19 12.39
CA HIS A 163 -14.77 -10.17 12.68
C HIS A 163 -14.01 -9.12 11.86
N ILE A 164 -14.57 -7.90 11.79
CA ILE A 164 -14.02 -6.74 11.08
C ILE A 164 -14.03 -5.50 11.98
N TYR A 165 -13.24 -4.49 11.60
CA TYR A 165 -13.46 -3.14 12.13
C TYR A 165 -14.68 -2.52 11.47
N ALA A 166 -15.48 -1.85 12.29
CA ALA A 166 -16.69 -1.17 11.87
C ALA A 166 -16.69 0.28 12.39
N ILE A 167 -17.61 1.07 11.85
CA ILE A 167 -17.99 2.36 12.40
C ILE A 167 -19.45 2.26 12.84
N ASP A 168 -19.72 2.54 14.10
CA ASP A 168 -21.08 2.62 14.60
C ASP A 168 -21.62 4.02 14.30
N ASN A 169 -22.85 4.07 13.78
CA ASN A 169 -23.49 5.24 13.15
C ASN A 169 -22.79 5.63 11.84
N GLU A 170 -23.29 5.11 10.71
CA GLU A 170 -22.92 5.59 9.37
C GLU A 170 -23.44 7.02 9.17
N ASP A 171 -22.73 7.97 9.78
CA ASP A 171 -22.99 9.39 9.66
C ASP A 171 -22.66 9.88 8.22
N PRO A 172 -23.24 11.01 7.77
CA PRO A 172 -23.03 11.56 6.42
C PRO A 172 -21.55 11.71 6.01
N GLU A 173 -20.62 11.83 6.96
CA GLU A 173 -19.17 11.90 6.74
C GLU A 173 -18.62 10.64 6.08
N SER A 174 -19.11 9.46 6.50
CA SER A 174 -18.70 8.17 5.92
C SER A 174 -19.03 8.11 4.43
N ILE A 175 -20.21 8.62 4.09
CA ILE A 175 -20.73 8.74 2.73
C ILE A 175 -19.89 9.74 1.92
N ILE A 176 -19.58 10.91 2.49
CA ILE A 176 -18.73 11.93 1.85
C ILE A 176 -17.34 11.37 1.56
N VAL A 177 -16.69 10.71 2.52
CA VAL A 177 -15.37 10.10 2.34
C VAL A 177 -15.40 9.04 1.25
N PHE A 178 -16.45 8.22 1.20
CA PHE A 178 -16.64 7.26 0.14
C PHE A 178 -16.76 7.93 -1.24
N TYR A 179 -17.66 8.91 -1.42
CA TYR A 179 -17.84 9.59 -2.70
C TYR A 179 -16.60 10.38 -3.13
N ALA A 180 -15.90 11.02 -2.20
CA ALA A 180 -14.62 11.68 -2.47
C ALA A 180 -13.58 10.67 -2.97
N SER A 181 -13.51 9.47 -2.38
CA SER A 181 -12.62 8.42 -2.84
C SER A 181 -12.99 7.91 -4.23
N MET A 182 -14.29 7.76 -4.54
CA MET A 182 -14.77 7.37 -5.87
C MET A 182 -14.50 8.43 -6.92
N LEU A 183 -14.63 9.72 -6.58
CA LEU A 183 -14.26 10.83 -7.46
C LEU A 183 -12.77 10.80 -7.78
N CYS A 184 -11.91 10.58 -6.76
CA CYS A 184 -10.47 10.43 -6.97
C CYS A 184 -10.14 9.27 -7.90
N LEU A 185 -10.82 8.13 -7.72
CA LEU A 185 -10.67 6.98 -8.62
C LEU A 185 -11.14 7.31 -10.05
N ALA A 186 -12.29 7.96 -10.22
CA ALA A 186 -12.78 8.36 -11.54
C ALA A 186 -11.79 9.29 -12.27
N VAL A 187 -11.26 10.30 -11.57
CA VAL A 187 -10.24 11.20 -12.10
C VAL A 187 -8.94 10.45 -12.42
N GLY A 188 -8.50 9.54 -11.54
CA GLY A 188 -7.34 8.69 -11.79
C GLY A 188 -7.51 7.79 -13.01
N ALA A 189 -8.70 7.21 -13.21
CA ALA A 189 -9.02 6.40 -14.38
C ALA A 189 -8.91 7.21 -15.67
N LEU A 190 -9.41 8.46 -15.68
CA LEU A 190 -9.27 9.37 -16.82
C LEU A 190 -7.79 9.62 -17.14
N PHE A 191 -6.95 9.91 -16.15
CA PHE A 191 -5.52 10.11 -16.38
C PHE A 191 -4.83 8.85 -16.92
N PHE A 192 -5.17 7.66 -16.40
CA PHE A 192 -4.63 6.41 -16.94
C PHE A 192 -5.09 6.13 -18.37
N LEU A 193 -6.36 6.38 -18.69
CA LEU A 193 -6.90 6.22 -20.05
C LEU A 193 -6.18 7.15 -21.03
N VAL A 194 -6.04 8.43 -20.70
CA VAL A 194 -5.31 9.39 -21.55
C VAL A 194 -3.84 8.98 -21.69
N SER A 195 -3.20 8.53 -20.60
CA SER A 195 -1.82 8.03 -20.64
C SER A 195 -1.68 6.84 -21.58
N LEU A 196 -2.58 5.86 -21.50
CA LEU A 196 -2.59 4.68 -22.37
C LEU A 196 -2.80 5.07 -23.83
N THR A 197 -3.77 5.95 -24.11
CA THR A 197 -4.01 6.49 -25.46
C THR A 197 -2.75 7.16 -26.01
N ASN A 198 -2.06 7.98 -25.20
CA ASN A 198 -0.81 8.61 -25.61
C ASN A 198 0.31 7.60 -25.89
N VAL A 199 0.43 6.53 -25.09
CA VAL A 199 1.39 5.44 -25.38
C VAL A 199 1.08 4.76 -26.71
N VAL A 200 -0.20 4.55 -27.02
CA VAL A 200 -0.64 3.93 -28.28
C VAL A 200 -0.38 4.85 -29.48
N ILE A 201 -0.70 6.14 -29.36
CA ILE A 201 -0.49 7.14 -30.44
C ILE A 201 1.00 7.36 -30.69
N MET A 202 1.81 7.48 -29.64
CA MET A 202 3.24 7.79 -29.71
C MET A 202 4.12 6.53 -29.88
N ARG A 203 3.56 5.46 -30.47
CA ARG A 203 4.18 4.13 -30.59
C ARG A 203 5.63 4.24 -31.10
N GLY A 204 6.56 3.66 -30.35
CA GLY A 204 8.00 3.65 -30.70
C GLY A 204 8.82 4.78 -30.07
N THR A 205 8.21 5.84 -29.54
CA THR A 205 8.93 6.93 -28.85
C THR A 205 8.92 6.82 -27.33
N THR A 206 7.93 6.11 -26.76
CA THR A 206 7.81 5.91 -25.32
C THR A 206 8.81 4.87 -24.83
N LYS A 207 9.60 5.22 -23.81
CA LYS A 207 10.57 4.29 -23.23
C LYS A 207 9.84 3.14 -22.53
N ARG A 208 10.36 1.92 -22.67
CA ARG A 208 9.82 0.72 -22.01
C ARG A 208 9.72 0.89 -20.49
N GLN A 209 10.64 1.65 -19.89
CA GLN A 209 10.63 1.96 -18.46
C GLN A 209 9.39 2.75 -18.05
N ASP A 210 8.93 3.70 -18.87
CA ASP A 210 7.74 4.51 -18.56
C ASP A 210 6.47 3.68 -18.63
N ILE A 211 6.41 2.72 -19.56
CA ILE A 211 5.32 1.73 -19.66
C ILE A 211 5.28 0.84 -18.41
N TYR A 212 6.44 0.35 -17.93
CA TYR A 212 6.47 -0.43 -16.70
C TYR A 212 6.02 0.38 -15.48
N LEU A 213 6.42 1.64 -15.37
CA LEU A 213 5.97 2.52 -14.29
C LEU A 213 4.46 2.85 -14.40
N LEU A 214 3.92 2.93 -15.61
CA LEU A 214 2.48 3.08 -15.85
C LEU A 214 1.72 1.84 -15.34
N ILE A 215 2.13 0.64 -15.75
CA ILE A 215 1.52 -0.63 -15.31
C ILE A 215 1.66 -0.79 -13.80
N GLN A 216 2.81 -0.39 -13.23
CA GLN A 216 3.07 -0.43 -11.79
C GLN A 216 2.05 0.40 -10.98
N GLY A 217 1.54 1.49 -11.53
CA GLY A 217 0.45 2.27 -10.93
C GLY A 217 -0.95 1.76 -11.29
N LEU A 218 -1.13 1.32 -12.52
CA LEU A 218 -2.43 0.89 -13.04
C LEU A 218 -2.96 -0.36 -12.32
N VAL A 219 -2.11 -1.36 -12.06
CA VAL A 219 -2.56 -2.63 -11.45
C VAL A 219 -3.10 -2.42 -10.03
N PRO A 220 -2.39 -1.78 -9.09
CA PRO A 220 -2.95 -1.50 -7.77
C PRO A 220 -4.17 -0.57 -7.81
N PHE A 221 -4.18 0.40 -8.73
CA PHE A 221 -5.32 1.28 -8.94
C PHE A 221 -6.58 0.50 -9.34
N LEU A 222 -6.49 -0.37 -10.35
CA LEU A 222 -7.63 -1.18 -10.82
C LEU A 222 -8.12 -2.13 -9.73
N TYR A 223 -7.20 -2.71 -8.96
CA TYR A 223 -7.56 -3.57 -7.83
C TYR A 223 -8.34 -2.82 -6.77
N LEU A 224 -7.83 -1.67 -6.33
CA LEU A 224 -8.51 -0.82 -5.34
C LEU A 224 -9.86 -0.29 -5.85
N ALA A 225 -9.92 0.14 -7.12
CA ALA A 225 -11.16 0.60 -7.74
C ALA A 225 -12.21 -0.52 -7.81
N SER A 226 -11.79 -1.72 -8.21
CA SER A 226 -12.67 -2.89 -8.25
C SER A 226 -13.22 -3.20 -6.87
N LEU A 227 -12.37 -3.25 -5.83
CA LEU A 227 -12.81 -3.48 -4.46
C LEU A 227 -13.82 -2.44 -3.98
N ARG A 228 -13.60 -1.15 -4.28
CA ARG A 228 -14.53 -0.08 -3.89
C ARG A 228 -15.88 -0.19 -4.58
N VAL A 229 -15.90 -0.52 -5.87
CA VAL A 229 -17.14 -0.75 -6.63
C VAL A 229 -17.87 -1.97 -6.09
N ILE A 230 -17.15 -3.07 -5.87
CA ILE A 230 -17.66 -4.33 -5.32
C ILE A 230 -18.33 -4.07 -3.96
N GLN A 231 -17.65 -3.35 -3.05
CA GLN A 231 -18.18 -3.03 -1.72
C GLN A 231 -19.47 -2.21 -1.74
N LYS A 232 -19.64 -1.32 -2.71
CA LYS A 232 -20.81 -0.42 -2.72
C LYS A 232 -22.01 -0.97 -3.47
N PHE A 233 -21.77 -1.66 -4.59
CA PHE A 233 -22.83 -1.98 -5.55
C PHE A 233 -23.26 -3.44 -5.50
N PHE A 234 -22.52 -4.33 -4.83
CA PHE A 234 -22.84 -5.74 -4.77
C PHE A 234 -23.21 -6.13 -3.35
N HIS A 235 -24.43 -6.65 -3.20
CA HIS A 235 -24.86 -7.30 -1.98
C HIS A 235 -24.44 -8.77 -2.04
N PHE A 236 -23.48 -9.15 -1.20
CA PHE A 236 -22.99 -10.51 -1.13
C PHE A 236 -23.69 -11.28 -0.01
N SER A 237 -23.55 -12.60 -0.04
CA SER A 237 -23.80 -13.38 1.19
C SER A 237 -22.80 -12.96 2.26
N PHE A 238 -23.20 -13.07 3.52
CA PHE A 238 -22.40 -12.75 4.70
C PHE A 238 -20.94 -13.26 4.62
N LEU A 239 -20.75 -14.52 4.23
CA LEU A 239 -19.41 -15.13 4.13
C LEU A 239 -18.56 -14.49 3.03
N VAL A 240 -19.15 -14.16 1.88
CA VAL A 240 -18.44 -13.52 0.77
C VAL A 240 -18.10 -12.08 1.11
N GLU A 241 -19.00 -11.38 1.81
CA GLU A 241 -18.75 -10.03 2.30
C GLU A 241 -17.53 -9.99 3.22
N ILE A 242 -17.48 -10.88 4.21
CA ILE A 242 -16.33 -11.06 5.10
C ILE A 242 -15.04 -11.28 4.31
N VAL A 243 -15.03 -12.19 3.34
CA VAL A 243 -13.84 -12.49 2.52
C VAL A 243 -13.41 -11.27 1.69
N VAL A 244 -14.35 -10.55 1.08
CA VAL A 244 -14.06 -9.35 0.29
C VAL A 244 -13.48 -8.22 1.15
N TYR A 245 -14.06 -7.95 2.32
CA TYR A 245 -13.58 -6.91 3.22
C TYR A 245 -12.24 -7.27 3.87
N ASN A 246 -12.10 -8.50 4.37
CA ASN A 246 -10.85 -8.94 5.01
C ASN A 246 -9.76 -9.20 3.97
N ALA A 247 -9.94 -10.13 3.03
CA ALA A 247 -8.86 -10.48 2.11
C ALA A 247 -8.61 -9.38 1.06
N GLY A 248 -9.67 -8.73 0.58
CA GLY A 248 -9.57 -7.70 -0.46
C GLY A 248 -8.77 -6.49 -0.01
N ILE A 249 -9.34 -5.67 0.88
CA ILE A 249 -8.68 -4.42 1.31
C ILE A 249 -7.34 -4.70 1.99
N ARG A 250 -7.24 -5.75 2.82
CA ARG A 250 -6.01 -6.01 3.59
C ARG A 250 -4.87 -6.54 2.73
N SER A 251 -5.14 -7.06 1.53
CA SER A 251 -4.09 -7.45 0.58
C SER A 251 -3.54 -6.30 -0.27
N VAL A 252 -4.09 -5.09 -0.18
CA VAL A 252 -3.59 -3.93 -0.94
C VAL A 252 -2.10 -3.64 -0.66
N PRO A 253 -1.60 -3.66 0.60
CA PRO A 253 -0.17 -3.60 0.89
C PRO A 253 0.67 -4.67 0.19
N ALA A 254 0.14 -5.89 0.11
CA ALA A 254 0.80 -7.02 -0.54
C ALA A 254 0.92 -6.78 -2.04
N LEU A 255 -0.20 -6.43 -2.68
CA LEU A 255 -0.25 -6.15 -4.12
C LEU A 255 0.72 -5.03 -4.51
N ASN A 256 0.74 -3.93 -3.77
CA ASN A 256 1.65 -2.81 -4.02
C ASN A 256 3.12 -3.27 -4.03
N VAL A 257 3.55 -3.95 -2.97
CA VAL A 257 4.92 -4.48 -2.86
C VAL A 257 5.26 -5.43 -4.00
N LEU A 258 4.38 -6.39 -4.30
CA LEU A 258 4.60 -7.39 -5.33
C LEU A 258 4.75 -6.74 -6.70
N VAL A 259 3.84 -5.81 -7.04
CA VAL A 259 3.89 -5.07 -8.31
C VAL A 259 5.17 -4.23 -8.40
N TYR A 260 5.58 -3.59 -7.31
CA TYR A 260 6.81 -2.79 -7.27
C TYR A 260 8.05 -3.65 -7.47
N LEU A 261 8.18 -4.77 -6.78
CA LEU A 261 9.33 -5.67 -6.91
C LEU A 261 9.35 -6.40 -8.26
N CYS A 262 8.19 -6.76 -8.82
CA CYS A 262 8.12 -7.47 -10.10
C CYS A 262 8.44 -6.57 -11.30
N LEU A 263 7.90 -5.34 -11.32
CA LEU A 263 7.98 -4.45 -12.49
C LEU A 263 9.10 -3.42 -12.42
N ASN A 264 9.60 -3.10 -11.23
CA ASN A 264 10.65 -2.10 -11.06
C ASN A 264 12.03 -2.75 -10.93
N SER A 265 12.74 -2.85 -12.06
CA SER A 265 14.08 -3.47 -12.09
C SER A 265 15.09 -2.78 -11.16
N THR A 266 14.97 -1.47 -10.96
CA THR A 266 15.87 -0.69 -10.08
C THR A 266 15.64 -1.05 -8.62
N LEU A 267 14.39 -1.05 -8.16
CA LEU A 267 14.05 -1.48 -6.80
C LEU A 267 14.38 -2.95 -6.58
N ARG A 268 14.08 -3.80 -7.57
CA ARG A 268 14.34 -5.24 -7.49
C ARG A 268 15.83 -5.53 -7.32
N SER A 269 16.69 -4.92 -8.14
CA SER A 269 18.14 -5.08 -8.01
C SER A 269 18.61 -4.63 -6.63
N ALA A 270 18.22 -3.42 -6.21
CA ALA A 270 18.61 -2.86 -4.92
C ALA A 270 18.11 -3.70 -3.74
N PHE A 271 16.92 -4.30 -3.86
CA PHE A 271 16.35 -5.21 -2.87
C PHE A 271 17.16 -6.50 -2.76
N PHE A 272 17.46 -7.17 -3.86
CA PHE A 272 18.29 -8.39 -3.83
C PHE A 272 19.74 -8.12 -3.39
N ASP A 273 20.25 -6.91 -3.65
CA ASP A 273 21.56 -6.48 -3.17
C ASP A 273 21.61 -6.30 -1.65
N LEU A 274 20.47 -6.10 -0.96
CA LEU A 274 20.42 -6.16 0.51
C LEU A 274 20.67 -7.58 1.06
N PHE A 275 20.29 -8.61 0.32
CA PHE A 275 20.41 -10.02 0.72
C PHE A 275 21.68 -10.68 0.19
N ARG A 276 22.25 -10.19 -0.91
CA ARG A 276 23.61 -10.57 -1.31
C ARG A 276 24.58 -10.01 -0.28
N LYS A 277 25.05 -10.87 0.63
CA LYS A 277 26.23 -10.58 1.48
C LYS A 277 27.29 -9.95 0.57
N LYS A 278 27.61 -8.67 0.78
CA LYS A 278 28.80 -8.06 0.16
C LYS A 278 29.97 -8.96 0.57
N LYS A 279 30.49 -9.76 -0.37
CA LYS A 279 31.80 -10.38 -0.21
C LYS A 279 32.73 -9.20 0.03
N VAL A 280 33.20 -9.06 1.27
CA VAL A 280 34.26 -8.12 1.61
C VAL A 280 35.46 -8.59 0.80
N VAL A 281 35.67 -7.97 -0.35
CA VAL A 281 36.93 -8.10 -1.06
C VAL A 281 37.92 -7.35 -0.18
N HIS A 282 38.67 -8.11 0.62
CA HIS A 282 39.86 -7.59 1.30
C HIS A 282 40.78 -7.11 0.18
N VAL A 283 40.77 -5.79 -0.08
CA VAL A 283 41.84 -5.15 -0.83
C VAL A 283 43.04 -5.20 0.11
N VAL A 284 43.88 -6.22 -0.07
CA VAL A 284 45.24 -6.21 0.45
C VAL A 284 45.94 -5.07 -0.29
N SER A 285 46.04 -3.93 0.37
CA SER A 285 46.92 -2.86 -0.06
C SER A 285 48.34 -3.42 0.01
N ILE A 286 48.95 -3.69 -1.15
CA ILE A 286 50.39 -3.85 -1.27
C ILE A 286 50.97 -2.45 -1.05
N SER A 287 51.22 -2.12 0.21
CA SER A 287 52.00 -0.95 0.59
C SER A 287 53.47 -1.21 0.29
N HIS A 288 54.11 -0.24 -0.37
CA HIS A 288 55.55 -0.05 -0.50
C HIS A 288 56.36 -1.12 -1.25
N ILE A 289 56.61 -0.87 -2.53
CA ILE A 289 57.95 -1.03 -3.09
C ILE A 289 58.39 0.35 -3.54
N ASP A 290 59.41 0.88 -2.85
CA ASP A 290 60.00 2.19 -3.06
C ASP A 290 60.60 2.31 -4.46
N PHE A 291 60.08 3.24 -5.26
CA PHE A 291 60.77 3.79 -6.43
C PHE A 291 61.50 5.08 -6.01
N GLY A 292 62.65 4.92 -5.36
CA GLY A 292 63.60 6.01 -5.12
C GLY A 292 64.73 5.93 -6.14
N GLY A 293 64.74 6.80 -7.15
CA GLY A 293 65.82 6.82 -8.15
C GLY A 293 65.64 7.81 -9.28
N PHE A 294 65.25 9.06 -8.99
CA PHE A 294 65.45 10.17 -9.92
C PHE A 294 66.90 10.64 -9.80
N HIS A 295 67.68 10.50 -10.87
CA HIS A 295 68.87 11.32 -11.08
C HIS A 295 68.73 12.11 -12.38
N ASN A 296 68.85 13.43 -12.22
CA ASN A 296 68.82 14.47 -13.22
C ASN A 296 69.84 14.24 -14.34
N LEU A 297 69.44 14.46 -15.59
CA LEU A 297 70.35 14.93 -16.64
C LEU A 297 69.64 16.00 -17.48
N SER A 298 70.04 17.24 -17.24
CA SER A 298 69.86 18.41 -18.09
C SER A 298 71.13 18.61 -18.92
N VAL A 299 71.01 18.52 -20.25
CA VAL A 299 71.78 19.31 -21.25
C VAL A 299 70.86 19.48 -22.45
#